data_AF-A0A8X6K906-F1
#
_entry.id   AF-A0A8X6K906-F1
#
_cell.length_a   1.000
_cell.length_b   1.000
_cell.length_c   1.000
_cell.angle_alpha   90.00
_cell.angle_beta   90.00
_cell.angle_gamma   90.00
#
_symmetry.space_group_name_H-M   'P 1'
#
loop_
_entity.id
_entity.type
_entity.pdbx_description
1 polymer ?
#
loop_
_entity_poly.entity_id
_entity_poly.type
_entity_poly.pdbx_seq_one_letter_code
_entity_poly.pdbx_strand_id
1 'polypeptide(L)'
;MAKITAVKIPPYNFSDPQLWFSTCERTFALGVSKAITDTCTKFNYIVSNLPPEAAAIVRDLIITPDETDPYGAIKAQLIQRTGESSQQEIRKLLTGEELGDRKPSEFLRTMNRLASSHNVPKELMLELFLQQLPTSVQTILASITPITVEKAAEVADRILEMSTPNVSLSTNED
;
A
#
# COMPACT_ATOMS: atom_id res chain seq x y z
N MET A 1 33.40 -30.86 -13.78
CA MET A 1 32.39 -30.51 -12.76
C MET A 1 31.47 -29.45 -13.36
N ALA A 2 30.18 -29.76 -13.56
CA ALA A 2 29.25 -28.79 -14.10
C ALA A 2 29.05 -27.66 -13.08
N LYS A 3 29.33 -26.43 -13.50
CA LYS A 3 29.09 -25.23 -12.72
C LYS A 3 27.57 -25.12 -12.55
N ILE A 4 27.05 -25.51 -11.39
CA ILE A 4 25.62 -25.30 -11.06
C ILE A 4 25.47 -23.79 -10.91
N THR A 5 25.05 -23.12 -11.97
CA THR A 5 24.74 -21.69 -11.93
C THR A 5 23.50 -21.55 -11.05
N ALA A 6 23.69 -21.14 -9.79
CA ALA A 6 22.61 -20.93 -8.85
C ALA A 6 21.56 -19.98 -9.47
N VAL A 7 20.28 -20.35 -9.34
CA VAL A 7 19.16 -19.51 -9.75
C VAL A 7 19.27 -18.18 -9.02
N LYS A 8 19.44 -17.09 -9.77
CA LYS A 8 19.53 -15.74 -9.20
C LYS A 8 18.13 -15.19 -8.97
N ILE A 9 17.72 -15.15 -7.71
CA ILE A 9 16.48 -14.51 -7.30
C ILE A 9 16.73 -13.00 -7.21
N PRO A 10 15.83 -12.16 -7.76
CA PRO A 10 15.95 -10.71 -7.61
C PRO A 10 15.78 -10.28 -6.15
N PRO A 11 16.29 -9.11 -5.75
CA PRO A 11 16.05 -8.56 -4.41
C PRO A 11 14.56 -8.41 -4.15
N TYR A 12 14.15 -8.66 -2.91
CA TYR A 12 12.75 -8.55 -2.49
C TYR A 12 12.22 -7.12 -2.68
N ASN A 13 11.01 -7.01 -3.23
CA ASN A 13 10.34 -5.73 -3.45
C ASN A 13 9.19 -5.56 -2.44
N PHE A 14 9.39 -4.70 -1.44
CA PHE A 14 8.36 -4.38 -0.45
C PHE A 14 7.17 -3.61 -1.05
N SER A 15 7.39 -2.82 -2.11
CA SER A 15 6.33 -2.04 -2.74
C SER A 15 5.39 -2.92 -3.56
N ASP A 16 5.91 -3.98 -4.18
CA ASP A 16 5.10 -4.94 -4.94
C ASP A 16 5.58 -6.39 -4.75
N PRO A 17 5.19 -7.03 -3.63
CA PRO A 17 5.51 -8.42 -3.37
C PRO A 17 4.94 -9.37 -4.45
N GLN A 18 3.80 -9.02 -5.05
CA GLN A 18 3.15 -9.85 -6.07
C GLN A 18 3.98 -9.87 -7.36
N LEU A 19 4.50 -8.72 -7.80
CA LEU A 19 5.42 -8.63 -8.92
C LEU A 19 6.73 -9.37 -8.64
N TRP A 20 7.23 -9.29 -7.42
CA TRP A 20 8.45 -10.01 -7.03
C TRP A 20 8.25 -11.53 -7.14
N PHE A 21 7.17 -12.08 -6.58
CA PHE A 21 6.85 -13.51 -6.73
C PHE A 21 6.65 -13.91 -8.19
N SER A 22 5.99 -13.08 -8.99
CA SER A 22 5.81 -13.32 -10.42
C SER A 22 7.14 -13.41 -11.17
N THR A 23 8.11 -12.58 -10.78
CA THR A 23 9.47 -12.63 -11.33
C THR A 23 10.19 -13.91 -10.88
N CYS A 24 10.08 -14.27 -9.60
CA CYS A 24 10.67 -15.50 -9.06
C CYS A 24 10.15 -16.75 -9.79
N GLU A 25 8.84 -16.81 -10.06
CA GLU A 25 8.21 -17.93 -10.78
C GLU A 25 8.73 -18.07 -12.21
N ARG A 26 8.94 -16.94 -12.90
CA ARG A 26 9.59 -16.96 -14.22
C ARG A 26 11.02 -17.47 -14.12
N THR A 27 11.79 -17.08 -13.11
CA THR A 27 13.15 -17.57 -12.91
C THR A 27 13.18 -19.07 -12.58
N PHE A 28 12.23 -19.57 -11.77
CA PHE A 28 12.08 -21.00 -11.49
C PHE A 28 11.73 -21.80 -12.75
N ALA A 29 10.90 -21.25 -13.64
CA ALA A 29 10.54 -21.85 -14.91
C ALA A 29 11.70 -21.84 -15.94
N LEU A 30 12.54 -20.80 -15.92
CA LEU A 30 13.68 -20.61 -16.82
C LEU A 30 14.98 -21.27 -16.33
N GLY A 31 14.91 -22.10 -15.28
CA GLY A 31 16.08 -22.76 -14.68
C GLY A 31 16.98 -23.43 -15.73
N VAL A 32 18.24 -22.97 -15.82
CA VAL A 32 19.21 -23.20 -16.91
C VAL A 32 19.49 -24.68 -17.24
N SER A 33 19.15 -25.60 -16.33
CA SER A 33 19.34 -27.04 -16.51
C SER A 33 18.04 -27.86 -16.34
N LYS A 34 17.08 -27.40 -15.54
CA LYS A 34 15.74 -27.97 -15.37
C LYS A 34 14.85 -26.97 -14.65
N ALA A 35 13.57 -26.91 -14.99
CA ALA A 35 12.59 -26.11 -14.25
C ALA A 35 12.49 -26.59 -12.79
N ILE A 36 12.45 -25.65 -11.85
CA ILE A 36 12.20 -25.95 -10.44
C ILE A 36 10.69 -26.10 -10.25
N THR A 37 10.23 -27.34 -10.20
CA THR A 37 8.80 -27.65 -10.01
C THR A 37 8.45 -27.94 -8.55
N ASP A 38 9.43 -28.42 -7.77
CA ASP A 38 9.26 -28.82 -6.39
C ASP A 38 8.99 -27.63 -5.46
N THR A 39 7.91 -27.74 -4.69
CA THR A 39 7.40 -26.68 -3.82
C THR A 39 8.35 -26.39 -2.66
N CYS A 40 8.92 -27.42 -2.03
CA CYS A 40 9.88 -27.27 -0.94
C CYS A 40 11.15 -26.57 -1.42
N THR A 41 11.62 -26.91 -2.63
CA THR A 41 12.77 -26.26 -3.27
C THR A 41 12.48 -24.77 -3.51
N LYS A 42 11.31 -24.41 -4.06
CA LYS A 42 10.91 -23.00 -4.23
C LYS A 42 10.86 -22.25 -2.90
N PHE A 43 10.26 -22.85 -1.89
CA PHE A 43 10.20 -22.29 -0.53
C PHE A 43 11.61 -21.97 0.00
N ASN A 44 12.55 -22.91 -0.08
CA ASN A 44 13.93 -22.69 0.37
C ASN A 44 14.63 -21.54 -0.38
N TYR A 45 14.40 -21.41 -1.70
CA TYR A 45 14.91 -20.28 -2.48
C TYR A 45 14.32 -18.95 -2.01
N ILE A 46 13.02 -18.88 -1.75
CA ILE A 46 12.36 -17.67 -1.25
C ILE A 46 12.94 -17.30 0.11
N VAL A 47 12.90 -18.20 1.09
CA VAL A 47 13.39 -17.94 2.46
C VAL A 47 14.85 -17.48 2.47
N SER A 48 15.71 -18.08 1.64
CA SER A 48 17.13 -17.70 1.55
C SER A 48 17.38 -16.32 0.93
N ASN A 49 16.40 -15.76 0.21
CA ASN A 49 16.51 -14.46 -0.45
C ASN A 49 15.58 -13.40 0.18
N LEU A 50 14.88 -13.73 1.26
CA LEU A 50 14.09 -12.75 2.00
C LEU A 50 15.01 -11.91 2.90
N PRO A 51 14.88 -10.58 2.88
CA PRO A 51 15.54 -9.73 3.86
C PRO A 51 14.95 -9.96 5.27
N PRO A 52 15.70 -9.67 6.34
CA PRO A 52 15.27 -9.93 7.72
C PRO A 52 13.90 -9.33 8.06
N GLU A 53 13.60 -8.16 7.53
CA GLU A 53 12.33 -7.45 7.76
C GLU A 53 11.16 -8.21 7.14
N ALA A 54 11.31 -8.73 5.91
CA ALA A 54 10.28 -9.54 5.26
C ALA A 54 10.15 -10.93 5.91
N ALA A 55 11.27 -11.54 6.31
CA ALA A 55 11.27 -12.82 7.02
C ALA A 55 10.55 -12.73 8.37
N ALA A 56 10.66 -11.59 9.07
CA ALA A 56 9.96 -11.37 10.33
C ALA A 56 8.43 -11.38 10.17
N ILE A 57 7.90 -10.88 9.04
CA ILE A 57 6.45 -10.83 8.74
C ILE A 57 5.83 -12.24 8.63
N VAL A 58 6.60 -13.21 8.13
CA VAL A 58 6.17 -14.60 7.89
C VAL A 58 6.97 -15.60 8.73
N ARG A 59 7.50 -15.16 9.87
CA ARG A 59 8.37 -15.97 10.74
C ARG A 59 7.73 -17.30 11.14
N ASP A 60 6.45 -17.28 11.46
CA ASP A 60 5.65 -18.46 11.79
C ASP A 60 5.66 -19.50 10.67
N LEU A 61 5.55 -19.07 9.41
CA LEU A 61 5.59 -19.95 8.23
C LEU A 61 6.99 -20.45 7.89
N ILE A 62 8.02 -19.71 8.31
CA ILE A 62 9.42 -20.15 8.15
C ILE A 62 9.76 -21.22 9.20
N ILE A 63 9.33 -21.02 10.44
CA ILE A 63 9.58 -21.95 11.55
C ILE A 63 8.72 -23.20 11.42
N THR A 64 7.45 -23.03 11.03
CA THR A 64 6.47 -24.09 10.87
C THR A 64 5.90 -24.02 9.46
N PRO A 65 6.62 -24.54 8.45
CA PRO A 65 6.15 -24.54 7.07
C PRO A 65 4.94 -25.47 6.91
N ASP A 66 4.09 -25.16 5.93
CA ASP A 66 3.00 -26.05 5.53
C ASP A 66 3.56 -27.36 4.98
N GLU A 67 2.93 -28.49 5.35
CA GLU A 67 3.39 -29.83 4.96
C GLU A 67 3.09 -30.17 3.48
N THR A 68 2.10 -29.49 2.89
CA THR A 68 1.56 -29.82 1.56
C THR A 68 1.98 -28.81 0.49
N ASP A 69 1.90 -27.51 0.78
CA ASP A 69 2.29 -26.44 -0.13
C ASP A 69 2.99 -25.28 0.60
N PRO A 70 4.25 -25.46 1.05
CA PRO A 70 4.97 -24.43 1.78
C PRO A 70 5.21 -23.16 0.96
N TYR A 71 5.36 -23.28 -0.37
CA TYR A 71 5.56 -22.12 -1.25
C TYR A 71 4.25 -21.34 -1.47
N GLY A 72 3.14 -22.03 -1.72
CA GLY A 72 1.83 -21.37 -1.85
C GLY A 72 1.43 -20.63 -0.58
N ALA A 73 1.63 -21.27 0.58
CA ALA A 73 1.35 -20.68 1.88
C ALA A 73 2.18 -19.41 2.14
N ILE A 74 3.51 -19.47 2.00
CA ILE A 74 4.37 -18.30 2.22
C ILE A 74 4.10 -17.19 1.20
N LYS A 75 3.80 -17.52 -0.07
CA LYS A 75 3.45 -16.54 -1.10
C LYS A 75 2.19 -15.77 -0.73
N ALA A 76 1.11 -16.48 -0.42
CA ALA A 76 -0.17 -15.85 -0.09
C ALA A 76 -0.05 -14.98 1.15
N GLN A 77 0.56 -15.52 2.22
CA GLN A 77 0.68 -14.81 3.50
C GLN A 77 1.67 -13.65 3.44
N LEU A 78 2.79 -13.76 2.73
CA LEU A 78 3.73 -12.65 2.59
C LEU A 78 3.12 -11.50 1.81
N ILE A 79 2.39 -11.77 0.73
CA ILE A 79 1.66 -10.72 -0.03
C ILE A 79 0.62 -10.05 0.87
N GLN A 80 -0.19 -10.85 1.58
CA GLN A 80 -1.25 -10.34 2.45
C GLN A 80 -0.68 -9.48 3.59
N ARG A 81 0.24 -10.01 4.38
CA ARG A 81 0.74 -9.37 5.60
C ARG A 81 1.61 -8.14 5.30
N THR A 82 2.39 -8.15 4.22
CA THR A 82 3.12 -6.94 3.78
C THR A 82 2.15 -5.85 3.31
N GLY A 83 1.05 -6.24 2.65
CA GLY A 83 -0.04 -5.33 2.30
C GLY A 83 -0.70 -4.72 3.54
N GLU A 84 -1.12 -5.55 4.50
CA GLU A 84 -1.73 -5.09 5.76
C GLU A 84 -0.79 -4.17 6.55
N SER A 85 0.50 -4.50 6.64
CA SER A 85 1.50 -3.65 7.30
C SER A 85 1.61 -2.28 6.64
N SER A 86 1.67 -2.24 5.30
CA SER A 86 1.72 -0.97 4.55
C SER A 86 0.47 -0.12 4.75
N GLN A 87 -0.71 -0.76 4.76
CA GLN A 87 -1.98 -0.08 5.01
C GLN A 87 -2.05 0.48 6.44
N GLN A 88 -1.58 -0.28 7.44
CA GLN A 88 -1.53 0.17 8.83
C GLN A 88 -0.55 1.33 9.03
N GLU A 89 0.61 1.27 8.38
CA GLU A 89 1.62 2.33 8.44
C GLU A 89 1.09 3.64 7.85
N ILE A 90 0.43 3.57 6.70
CA ILE A 90 -0.24 4.73 6.09
C ILE A 90 -1.37 5.25 6.94
N ARG A 91 -2.21 4.37 7.51
CA ARG A 91 -3.25 4.77 8.47
C ARG A 91 -2.66 5.57 9.63
N LYS A 92 -1.55 5.10 10.20
CA LYS A 92 -0.86 5.81 11.30
C LYS A 92 -0.28 7.15 10.85
N LEU A 93 0.42 7.18 9.70
CA LEU A 93 1.01 8.40 9.15
C LEU A 93 -0.06 9.46 8.86
N LEU A 94 -1.21 9.04 8.34
CA LEU A 94 -2.30 9.94 7.96
C LEU A 94 -3.19 10.34 9.13
N THR A 95 -3.36 9.48 10.15
CA THR A 95 -4.09 9.86 11.37
C THR A 95 -3.33 10.90 12.18
N GLY A 96 -1.99 10.95 12.06
CA GLY A 96 -1.17 11.99 12.68
C GLY A 96 -1.16 13.32 11.91
N GLU A 97 -1.64 13.35 10.66
CA GLU A 97 -1.69 14.55 9.83
C GLU A 97 -3.11 15.11 9.85
N GLU A 98 -3.33 16.22 10.56
CA GLU A 98 -4.62 16.90 10.58
C GLU A 98 -4.80 17.77 9.32
N LEU A 99 -6.04 17.84 8.81
CA LEU A 99 -6.40 18.76 7.74
C LEU A 99 -6.08 20.22 8.13
N GLY A 100 -6.30 20.58 9.39
CA GLY A 100 -6.08 21.94 9.92
C GLY A 100 -6.79 23.01 9.08
N ASP A 101 -6.07 24.09 8.77
CA ASP A 101 -6.54 25.19 7.89
C ASP A 101 -6.22 24.94 6.40
N ARG A 102 -5.74 23.75 6.03
CA ARG A 102 -5.28 23.46 4.67
C ARG A 102 -6.45 23.08 3.76
N LYS A 103 -6.29 23.34 2.47
CA LYS A 103 -7.27 22.88 1.48
C LYS A 103 -7.26 21.34 1.37
N PRO A 104 -8.43 20.69 1.31
CA PRO A 104 -8.55 19.27 1.04
C PRO A 104 -7.72 18.77 -0.15
N SER A 105 -7.60 19.52 -1.25
CA SER A 105 -6.72 19.16 -2.37
C SER A 105 -5.22 19.16 -2.02
N GLU A 106 -4.77 20.11 -1.23
CA GLU A 106 -3.38 20.16 -0.74
C GLU A 106 -3.10 19.01 0.23
N PHE A 107 -4.06 18.69 1.09
CA PHE A 107 -3.99 17.55 1.98
C PHE A 107 -3.87 16.24 1.19
N LEU A 108 -4.73 16.02 0.21
CA LEU A 108 -4.67 14.85 -0.67
C LEU A 108 -3.31 14.74 -1.40
N ARG A 109 -2.73 15.87 -1.81
CA ARG A 109 -1.39 15.86 -2.43
C ARG A 109 -0.31 15.41 -1.44
N THR A 110 -0.39 15.83 -0.18
CA THR A 110 0.51 15.31 0.87
C THR A 110 0.27 13.83 1.12
N MET A 111 -0.98 13.38 1.22
CA MET A 111 -1.32 11.97 1.39
C MET A 111 -0.73 11.12 0.26
N ASN A 112 -0.90 11.54 -1.00
CA ASN A 112 -0.34 10.83 -2.16
C ASN A 112 1.19 10.79 -2.13
N ARG A 113 1.85 11.85 -1.63
CA ARG A 113 3.30 11.87 -1.46
C ARG A 113 3.76 10.88 -0.39
N LEU A 114 3.06 10.81 0.75
CA LEU A 114 3.37 9.85 1.82
C LEU A 114 3.06 8.40 1.40
N ALA A 115 1.99 8.22 0.63
CA ALA A 115 1.60 6.93 0.07
C ALA A 115 2.48 6.48 -1.10
N SER A 116 3.29 7.35 -1.71
CA SER A 116 4.03 7.02 -2.94
C SER A 116 5.00 5.83 -2.82
N SER A 117 5.50 5.55 -1.61
CA SER A 117 6.38 4.42 -1.32
C SER A 117 5.63 3.10 -1.08
N HIS A 118 4.32 3.16 -0.88
CA HIS A 118 3.49 2.03 -0.51
C HIS A 118 2.43 1.83 -1.60
N ASN A 119 2.21 0.59 -2.06
CA ASN A 119 1.21 0.34 -3.09
C ASN A 119 -0.22 0.36 -2.48
N VAL A 120 -0.73 1.55 -2.20
CA VAL A 120 -2.01 1.76 -1.51
C VAL A 120 -3.18 1.59 -2.48
N PRO A 121 -4.20 0.80 -2.13
CA PRO A 121 -5.45 0.77 -2.87
C PRO A 121 -6.11 2.16 -2.91
N LYS A 122 -6.67 2.54 -4.06
CA LYS A 122 -7.33 3.84 -4.23
C LYS A 122 -8.55 3.99 -3.33
N GLU A 123 -9.22 2.87 -3.07
CA GLU A 123 -10.39 2.78 -2.19
C GLU A 123 -9.99 3.12 -0.74
N LEU A 124 -8.84 2.62 -0.29
CA LEU A 124 -8.30 2.95 1.02
C LEU A 124 -7.88 4.43 1.09
N MET A 125 -7.25 4.96 0.05
CA MET A 125 -6.91 6.39 -0.01
C MET A 125 -8.16 7.27 0.08
N LEU A 126 -9.23 6.91 -0.62
CA LEU A 126 -10.51 7.62 -0.53
C LEU A 126 -11.11 7.53 0.88
N GLU A 127 -11.13 6.33 1.48
CA GLU A 127 -11.64 6.12 2.84
C GLU A 127 -10.89 7.00 3.87
N LEU A 128 -9.55 6.98 3.83
CA LEU A 128 -8.72 7.76 4.74
C LEU A 128 -8.85 9.27 4.50
N PHE A 129 -8.99 9.67 3.24
CA PHE A 129 -9.22 11.08 2.90
C PHE A 129 -10.55 11.57 3.48
N LEU A 130 -11.63 10.81 3.30
CA LEU A 130 -12.95 11.17 3.82
C LEU A 130 -12.98 11.24 5.35
N GLN A 131 -12.31 10.32 6.05
CA GLN A 131 -12.22 10.31 7.52
C GLN A 131 -11.60 11.59 8.10
N GLN A 132 -10.73 12.28 7.34
CA GLN A 132 -10.05 13.50 7.77
C GLN A 132 -10.86 14.78 7.48
N LEU A 133 -11.94 14.68 6.71
CA LEU A 133 -12.79 15.83 6.41
C LEU A 133 -13.84 16.08 7.50
N PRO A 134 -14.34 17.31 7.66
CA PRO A 134 -15.48 17.59 8.54
C PRO A 134 -16.74 16.80 8.13
N THR A 135 -17.57 16.43 9.11
CA THR A 135 -18.79 15.64 8.89
C THR A 135 -19.75 16.27 7.87
N SER A 136 -19.81 17.60 7.79
CA SER A 136 -20.61 18.33 6.81
C SER A 136 -20.18 18.01 5.37
N VAL A 137 -18.86 17.99 5.12
CA VAL A 137 -18.29 17.66 3.81
C VAL A 137 -18.48 16.18 3.50
N GLN A 138 -18.23 15.29 4.47
CA GLN A 138 -18.42 13.85 4.31
C GLN A 138 -19.86 13.49 3.88
N THR A 139 -20.86 14.13 4.49
CA THR A 139 -22.28 13.89 4.19
C THR A 139 -22.62 14.24 2.75
N ILE A 140 -22.07 15.36 2.25
CA ILE A 140 -22.28 15.79 0.86
C ILE A 140 -21.56 14.83 -0.09
N LEU A 141 -20.31 14.47 0.20
CA LEU A 141 -19.53 13.55 -0.63
C LEU A 141 -20.15 12.14 -0.71
N ALA A 142 -20.76 11.65 0.38
CA ALA A 142 -21.47 10.37 0.38
C ALA A 142 -22.65 10.34 -0.61
N SER A 143 -23.29 11.48 -0.86
CA SER A 143 -24.38 11.59 -1.85
C SER A 143 -23.91 11.54 -3.31
N ILE A 144 -22.61 11.73 -3.55
CA ILE A 144 -21.98 11.75 -4.88
C ILE A 144 -21.25 10.42 -5.06
N THR A 145 -21.96 9.30 -5.17
CA THR A 145 -21.34 7.98 -5.39
C THR A 145 -21.70 7.45 -6.79
N PRO A 146 -20.73 6.94 -7.57
CA PRO A 146 -19.29 6.80 -7.28
C PRO A 146 -18.50 8.11 -7.49
N ILE A 147 -17.52 8.37 -6.61
CA ILE A 147 -16.57 9.49 -6.70
C ILE A 147 -15.14 9.01 -6.49
N THR A 148 -14.19 9.60 -7.22
CA THR A 148 -12.76 9.33 -7.02
C THR A 148 -12.19 10.24 -5.95
N VAL A 149 -11.05 9.87 -5.35
CA VAL A 149 -10.41 10.68 -4.31
C VAL A 149 -10.04 12.08 -4.80
N GLU A 150 -9.61 12.20 -6.07
CA GLU A 150 -9.30 13.49 -6.69
C GLU A 150 -10.55 14.37 -6.81
N LYS A 151 -11.67 13.78 -7.22
CA LYS A 151 -12.91 14.52 -7.35
C LYS A 151 -13.51 14.88 -6.00
N ALA A 152 -13.36 14.01 -5.01
CA ALA A 152 -13.76 14.27 -3.63
C ALA A 152 -13.00 15.48 -3.06
N ALA A 153 -11.70 15.60 -3.35
CA ALA A 153 -10.92 16.75 -2.93
C ALA A 153 -11.37 18.06 -3.60
N GLU A 154 -11.62 18.06 -4.91
CA GLU A 154 -12.14 19.26 -5.59
C GLU A 154 -13.50 19.72 -5.05
N VAL A 155 -14.38 18.77 -4.73
CA VAL A 155 -15.71 19.09 -4.17
C VAL A 155 -15.58 19.57 -2.73
N ALA A 156 -14.71 18.94 -1.93
CA ALA A 156 -14.42 19.34 -0.56
C ALA A 156 -13.85 20.77 -0.50
N ASP A 157 -12.93 21.13 -1.39
CA ASP A 157 -12.39 22.49 -1.49
C ASP A 157 -13.51 23.53 -1.67
N ARG A 158 -14.43 23.28 -2.62
CA ARG A 158 -15.56 24.19 -2.88
C ARG A 158 -16.51 24.32 -1.69
N ILE A 159 -16.78 23.21 -0.99
CA ILE A 159 -17.66 23.22 0.17
C ILE A 159 -17.04 24.04 1.30
N LEU A 160 -15.74 23.88 1.55
CA LEU A 160 -15.04 24.63 2.60
C LEU A 160 -14.88 26.11 2.24
N GLU A 161 -14.60 26.45 0.97
CA GLU A 161 -14.57 27.84 0.50
C GLU A 161 -15.93 28.55 0.64
N MET A 162 -17.05 27.83 0.46
CA MET A 162 -18.39 28.37 0.70
C MET A 162 -18.74 28.49 2.18
N SER A 163 -18.08 27.72 3.05
CA SER A 163 -18.33 27.67 4.49
C SER A 163 -17.48 28.66 5.28
N THR A 164 -16.36 29.15 4.73
CA THR A 164 -15.62 30.26 5.31
C THR A 164 -16.45 31.54 5.17
N PRO A 165 -16.91 32.18 6.27
CA PRO A 165 -17.60 33.45 6.15
C PRO A 165 -16.64 34.45 5.51
N ASN A 166 -17.07 35.08 4.42
CA ASN A 166 -16.47 36.31 3.94
C ASN A 166 -16.40 37.26 5.14
N VAL A 167 -15.21 37.45 5.71
CA VAL A 167 -14.96 38.59 6.59
C VAL A 167 -14.99 39.80 5.66
N SER A 168 -16.20 40.30 5.44
CA SER A 168 -16.43 41.66 4.98
C SER A 168 -15.73 42.56 5.98
N LEU A 169 -14.50 42.96 5.68
CA LEU A 169 -13.84 44.09 6.32
C LEU A 169 -14.58 45.36 5.90
N SER A 170 -15.81 45.52 6.39
CA SER A 170 -16.46 46.82 6.52
C SER A 170 -15.93 47.44 7.80
N THR A 171 -14.70 47.95 7.74
CA THR A 171 -14.28 48.98 8.70
C THR A 171 -14.79 50.29 8.11
N ASN A 172 -15.93 50.72 8.63
CA ASN A 172 -16.56 51.99 8.34
C ASN A 172 -15.58 53.15 8.58
N GLU A 173 -15.66 54.13 7.68
CA GLU A 173 -15.20 55.51 7.89
C GLU A 173 -15.88 56.11 9.14
N ASP A 174 -15.08 56.75 10.00
CA ASP A 174 -15.25 58.13 10.48
C ASP A 174 -14.00 58.59 11.26
#